data_AF-A0A351VKK6-F1
#
_entry.id   AF-A0A351VKK6-F1
#
_cell.length_a   1.000
_cell.length_b   1.000
_cell.length_c   1.000
_cell.angle_alpha   90.00
_cell.angle_beta   90.00
_cell.angle_gamma   90.00
#
_symmetry.space_group_name_H-M   'P 1'
#
loop_
_entity.id
_entity.type
_entity.pdbx_description
1 polymer ?
#
loop_
_entity_poly.entity_id
_entity_poly.type
_entity_poly.pdbx_seq_one_letter_code
_entity_poly.pdbx_strand_id
1 'polypeptide(L)' 'MQTKLTLRLEDQLIEQAKSYAAQAGKSVSQIVAEYFKLLTSPKVKTNSPSTPLTQSLRGVLRESKLDEKDYKKHLEEKYL' A
#
# COMPACT_ATOMS: atom_id res chain seq x y z
N MET A 1 -20.67 -0.20 21.27
CA MET A 1 -21.82 -1.02 20.85
C MET A 1 -21.44 -1.74 19.56
N GLN A 2 -21.75 -3.03 19.41
CA GLN A 2 -21.50 -3.77 18.18
C GLN A 2 -22.83 -3.92 17.43
N THR A 3 -22.87 -3.42 16.19
CA THR A 3 -24.06 -3.50 15.32
C THR A 3 -23.79 -4.44 14.16
N LYS A 4 -24.83 -5.13 13.69
CA LYS A 4 -24.74 -6.04 12.55
C LYS A 4 -25.05 -5.26 11.27
N LEU A 5 -24.14 -5.33 10.30
CA LEU A 5 -24.38 -4.88 8.93
C LEU A 5 -24.75 -6.09 8.07
N THR A 6 -25.88 -6.04 7.38
CA THR A 6 -26.31 -7.07 6.43
C THR A 6 -26.25 -6.50 5.02
N LEU A 7 -25.50 -7.16 4.12
CA LEU A 7 -25.36 -6.77 2.72
C LEU A 7 -26.10 -7.78 1.84
N ARG A 8 -26.77 -7.29 0.79
CA ARG A 8 -27.29 -8.14 -0.28
C ARG A 8 -26.21 -8.27 -1.34
N LEU A 9 -25.77 -9.49 -1.62
CA LEU A 9 -24.69 -9.82 -2.53
C LEU A 9 -25.09 -11.08 -3.30
N GLU A 10 -24.48 -11.29 -4.46
CA GLU A 10 -24.65 -12.52 -5.22
C GLU A 10 -24.01 -13.70 -4.49
N ASP A 11 -24.64 -14.88 -4.57
CA ASP A 11 -24.17 -16.09 -3.86
C ASP A 11 -22.74 -16.48 -4.25
N GLN A 12 -22.37 -16.34 -5.53
CA GLN A 12 -21.02 -16.62 -6.00
C GLN A 12 -19.97 -15.73 -5.32
N LEU A 13 -20.31 -14.47 -5.10
CA LEU A 13 -19.41 -13.52 -4.44
C LEU A 13 -19.26 -13.83 -2.94
N ILE A 14 -20.33 -14.31 -2.29
CA ILE A 14 -20.29 -14.75 -0.90
C ILE A 14 -19.32 -15.93 -0.74
N GLU A 15 -19.38 -16.92 -1.64
CA GLU A 15 -18.50 -18.08 -1.58
C GLU A 15 -17.03 -17.74 -1.86
N GLN A 16 -16.77 -16.86 -2.84
CA GLN A 16 -15.42 -16.33 -3.08
C GLN A 16 -14.86 -15.60 -1.86
N ALA A 17 -15.67 -14.76 -1.22
CA ALA A 17 -15.25 -14.03 -0.03
C ALA A 17 -14.93 -14.96 1.14
N LYS A 18 -15.74 -16.01 1.37
CA LYS A 18 -15.47 -17.02 2.40
C LYS A 18 -14.19 -17.81 2.11
N SER A 19 -13.99 -18.24 0.87
CA SER A 19 -12.78 -18.97 0.45
C SER A 19 -11.53 -18.14 0.70
N TYR A 20 -11.52 -16.88 0.26
CA TYR A 20 -10.43 -15.95 0.51
C TYR A 20 -10.20 -15.73 2.01
N ALA A 21 -11.27 -15.54 2.79
CA ALA A 21 -11.18 -15.33 4.23
C ALA A 21 -10.56 -16.53 4.96
N ALA A 22 -10.95 -17.76 4.57
CA ALA A 22 -10.39 -18.99 5.11
C ALA A 22 -8.90 -19.12 4.80
N GLN A 23 -8.48 -18.83 3.56
CA GLN A 23 -7.06 -18.82 3.18
C GLN A 23 -6.24 -17.79 3.96
N ALA A 24 -6.84 -16.62 4.23
CA ALA A 24 -6.21 -15.56 5.02
C ALA A 24 -6.29 -15.78 6.54
N GLY A 25 -6.94 -16.85 7.02
CA GLY A 25 -7.14 -17.13 8.45
C GLY A 25 -8.02 -16.09 9.17
N LYS A 26 -8.91 -15.41 8.44
CA LYS A 26 -9.79 -14.34 8.97
C LYS A 26 -11.25 -14.65 8.67
N SER A 27 -12.16 -13.99 9.37
CA SER A 27 -13.58 -13.98 8.99
C SER A 27 -13.86 -12.91 7.92
N VAL A 28 -14.88 -13.12 7.08
CA VAL A 28 -15.34 -12.11 6.12
C VAL A 28 -15.69 -10.80 6.84
N SER A 29 -16.35 -10.87 7.99
CA SER A 29 -16.68 -9.70 8.80
C SER A 29 -15.44 -8.93 9.26
N GLN A 30 -14.36 -9.63 9.61
CA GLN A 30 -13.10 -8.99 9.98
C GLN A 30 -12.45 -8.27 8.79
N ILE A 31 -12.41 -8.92 7.62
CA ILE A 31 -11.86 -8.31 6.39
C ILE A 31 -12.63 -7.04 6.02
N VAL A 32 -13.97 -7.11 6.04
CA VAL A 32 -14.82 -5.96 5.72
C VAL A 32 -14.68 -4.85 6.77
N ALA A 33 -14.57 -5.19 8.05
CA ALA A 33 -14.34 -4.21 9.11
C ALA A 33 -12.98 -3.49 8.96
N GLU A 34 -11.92 -4.23 8.62
CA GLU A 34 -10.62 -3.63 8.29
C GLU A 34 -10.72 -2.69 7.09
N TYR A 35 -11.44 -3.10 6.04
CA TYR A 35 -11.68 -2.24 4.88
C TYR A 35 -12.44 -0.96 5.23
N PHE A 36 -13.51 -1.02 6.02
CA PHE A 36 -14.23 0.18 6.46
C PHE A 36 -13.36 1.10 7.34
N LYS A 37 -12.45 0.55 8.15
CA LYS A 37 -11.46 1.36 8.88
C LYS A 37 -10.53 2.10 7.93
N LEU A 38 -10.11 1.47 6.83
CA LEU A 38 -9.28 2.15 5.81
C LEU A 38 -10.05 3.25 5.09
N LEU A 39 -11.33 3.03 4.77
CA LEU A 39 -12.17 4.03 4.12
C LEU A 39 -12.48 5.24 5.01
N THR A 40 -12.70 5.00 6.30
CA THR A 40 -13.06 6.06 7.28
C THR A 40 -11.86 6.68 7.97
N SER A 41 -10.68 6.07 7.84
CA SER A 41 -9.44 6.73 8.24
C SER A 41 -9.34 8.01 7.42
N PRO A 42 -9.34 9.20 8.05
CA PRO A 42 -9.05 10.42 7.33
C PRO A 42 -7.76 10.14 6.57
N LYS A 43 -7.74 10.41 5.26
CA LYS A 43 -6.49 10.47 4.51
C LYS A 43 -5.63 11.44 5.31
N VAL A 44 -4.79 10.91 6.20
CA VAL A 44 -3.66 11.63 6.76
C VAL A 44 -2.98 12.05 5.49
N LYS A 45 -3.12 13.34 5.15
CA LYS A 45 -2.45 13.94 4.03
C LYS A 45 -1.07 13.35 4.10
N THR A 46 -0.71 12.56 3.10
CA THR A 46 0.56 11.86 3.04
C THR A 46 1.65 12.91 2.81
N ASN A 47 1.91 13.71 3.83
CA ASN A 47 3.24 13.80 4.38
C ASN A 47 3.51 12.43 5.01
N SER A 48 3.66 11.40 4.17
CA SER A 48 4.07 10.08 4.63
C SER A 48 5.33 10.31 5.47
N PRO A 49 5.46 9.72 6.67
CA PRO A 49 6.78 9.53 7.21
C PRO A 49 7.48 8.67 6.16
N SER A 50 8.42 9.29 5.45
CA SER A 50 9.28 8.59 4.52
C SER A 50 9.81 7.38 5.28
N THR A 51 9.69 6.18 4.71
CA THR A 51 10.22 4.97 5.34
C THR A 51 11.63 5.29 5.85
N PRO A 52 12.03 4.91 7.09
CA PRO A 52 13.25 5.45 7.71
C PRO A 52 14.48 5.39 6.78
N LEU A 53 14.56 4.31 6.00
CA LEU A 53 15.55 4.13 4.96
C LEU A 53 15.45 5.17 3.83
N THR A 54 14.28 5.39 3.24
CA THR A 54 14.12 6.43 2.19
C THR A 54 14.34 7.84 2.72
N GLN A 55 14.05 8.08 4.01
CA GLN A 55 14.26 9.39 4.62
C GLN A 55 15.75 9.67 4.80
N SER A 56 16.53 8.65 5.19
CA SER A 56 17.99 8.74 5.30
C SER A 56 18.67 8.98 3.94
N LEU A 57 18.08 8.47 2.85
CA LEU A 57 18.62 8.63 1.50
C LEU A 57 18.17 9.94 0.82
N ARG A 58 17.06 10.53 1.28
CA ARG A 58 16.51 11.75 0.69
C ARG A 58 17.42 12.94 0.97
N GLY A 59 18.07 13.47 -0.08
CA GLY A 59 18.92 14.66 0.00
C GLY A 59 20.41 14.39 0.16
N VAL A 60 20.84 13.12 0.26
CA VAL A 60 22.27 12.74 0.32
C VAL A 60 23.06 13.24 -0.89
N LEU A 61 22.40 13.35 -2.05
CA LEU A 61 23.01 13.84 -3.28
C LEU A 61 22.80 15.34 -3.53
N ARG A 62 22.24 16.09 -2.56
CA ARG A 62 21.88 17.51 -2.76
C ARG A 62 23.08 18.42 -3.04
N GLU A 63 24.25 18.08 -2.50
CA GLU A 63 25.50 18.81 -2.71
C GLU A 63 26.43 18.12 -3.73
N SER A 64 25.97 17.01 -4.32
CA SER A 64 26.73 16.35 -5.37
C SER A 64 26.64 17.15 -6.67
N LYS A 65 27.73 17.19 -7.44
CA LYS A 65 27.76 17.79 -8.80
C LYS A 65 27.19 16.84 -9.86
N LEU A 66 26.52 15.76 -9.42
CA LEU A 66 26.02 14.72 -10.30
C LEU A 66 24.68 15.18 -10.88
N ASP A 67 24.61 15.18 -12.20
CA ASP A 67 23.39 15.48 -12.93
C ASP A 67 22.79 14.21 -13.56
N GLU A 68 21.56 14.33 -14.04
CA GLU A 68 20.85 13.22 -14.72
C GLU A 68 21.64 12.65 -15.93
N LYS A 69 22.52 13.47 -16.53
CA LYS A 69 23.39 13.06 -17.63
C LYS A 69 24.46 12.05 -17.19
N ASP A 70 25.01 12.21 -15.99
CA ASP A 70 26.00 11.27 -15.44
C ASP A 70 25.36 9.91 -15.18
N TYR A 71 24.11 9.90 -14.73
CA TYR A 71 23.33 8.67 -14.56
C TYR A 71 23.07 7.96 -15.89
N LYS A 72 22.66 8.71 -16.94
CA LYS A 72 22.43 8.15 -18.27
C LYS A 72 23.72 7.56 -18.87
N LYS A 73 24.83 8.27 -18.75
CA LYS A 73 26.15 7.78 -19.20
C LYS A 73 26.56 6.49 -18.49
N HIS A 74 26.37 6.41 -17.18
CA HIS A 74 26.63 5.17 -16.43
C HIS A 74 25.73 4.01 -16.90
N LEU A 75 24.44 4.26 -17.21
CA LEU A 75 23.57 3.21 -17.73
C LEU A 75 24.02 2.71 -19.11
N GLU A 76 24.46 3.61 -19.98
CA GLU A 76 25.04 3.26 -21.28
C GLU A 76 26.29 2.40 -21.07
N GLU A 77 27.28 2.84 -20.28
CA GLU A 77 28.50 2.06 -20.02
C GLU A 77 28.25 0.69 -19.35
N LYS A 78 27.16 0.57 -18.58
CA LYS A 78 26.84 -0.65 -17.83
C LYS A 78 26.10 -1.70 -18.68
N TYR A 79 25.29 -1.26 -19.64
CA TYR A 79 24.36 -2.13 -20.36
C TYR A 79 24.54 -2.13 -21.89
N LEU A 80 25.35 -1.22 -22.43
CA LEU A 80 25.62 -1.06 -23.86
C LEU A 80 27.12 -1.24 -24.16
#